data_AF-A0A960K0L4-F1
#
_entry.id   AF-A0A960K0L4-F1
#
_cell.length_a   1.000
_cell.length_b   1.000
_cell.length_c   1.000
_cell.angle_alpha   90.00
_cell.angle_beta   90.00
_cell.angle_gamma   90.00
#
_symmetry.space_group_name_H-M   'P 1'
#
loop_
_entity.id
_entity.type
_entity.pdbx_description
1 polymer ?
#
loop_
_entity_poly.entity_id
_entity_poly.type
_entity_poly.pdbx_seq_one_letter_code
_entity_poly.pdbx_strand_id
1 'polypeptide(L)'
;MAIAEQPYQAENLGASRSLAAQIPTRKVQSTPDGKDEQVSGMCEPGTAAQEKFSREIVGLDFTMVKRKLQDAEEGQGWTTRTCDEVEAEYKRFLFLKQQYPAREIVPNRMVDVFWHQHILDTEKYARDCSKVFGFFLHHYPYFGMLGEDDRRNLDTAFAETERLYREHFGEDYGFATGRCRTQCKPVKCK
;
A
#
# COMPACT_ATOMS: atom_id res chain seq x y z
N MET A 1 38.98 -3.04 31.02
CA MET A 1 38.41 -2.22 29.94
C MET A 1 36.98 -1.88 30.34
N ALA A 2 36.78 -0.68 30.90
CA ALA A 2 35.46 -0.19 31.28
C ALA A 2 34.83 0.49 30.07
N ILE A 3 33.68 0.01 29.63
CA ILE A 3 32.87 0.66 28.60
C ILE A 3 32.05 1.75 29.29
N ALA A 4 32.28 3.00 28.88
CA ALA A 4 31.54 4.16 29.36
C ALA A 4 30.16 4.19 28.70
N GLU A 5 29.10 4.18 29.51
CA GLU A 5 27.74 4.47 29.06
C GLU A 5 27.62 5.97 28.81
N GLN A 6 27.35 6.36 27.56
CA GLN A 6 26.89 7.71 27.25
C GLN A 6 25.37 7.71 27.02
N PRO A 7 24.61 8.57 27.71
CA PRO A 7 23.17 8.64 27.54
C PRO A 7 22.78 9.33 26.21
N TYR A 8 21.89 8.66 25.47
CA TYR A 8 21.22 9.17 24.28
C TYR A 8 20.34 10.38 24.64
N GLN A 9 20.69 11.56 24.12
CA GLN A 9 19.88 12.77 24.24
C GLN A 9 18.83 12.80 23.12
N ALA A 10 17.55 12.74 23.51
CA ALA A 10 16.43 12.91 22.60
C ALA A 10 16.17 14.41 22.39
N GLU A 11 16.58 14.96 21.25
CA GLU A 11 16.25 16.32 20.87
C GLU A 11 14.84 16.41 20.26
N ASN A 12 13.93 16.89 21.10
CA ASN A 12 12.90 17.90 20.84
C ASN A 12 12.21 17.89 19.45
N LEU A 13 11.02 17.28 19.41
CA LEU A 13 10.01 17.46 18.36
C LEU A 13 9.52 18.92 18.37
N GLY A 14 10.08 19.74 17.49
CA GLY A 14 9.66 21.11 17.24
C GLY A 14 8.30 21.17 16.55
N ALA A 15 7.39 21.89 17.20
CA ALA A 15 6.03 22.17 16.78
C ALA A 15 5.93 22.75 15.35
N SER A 16 5.06 22.16 14.52
CA SER A 16 4.62 22.71 13.24
C SER A 16 3.78 23.97 13.50
N ARG A 17 4.39 25.15 13.25
CA ARG A 17 3.68 26.44 13.23
C ARG A 17 3.00 26.61 11.88
N SER A 18 1.68 26.62 11.91
CA SER A 18 0.80 27.09 10.84
C SER A 18 1.19 28.51 10.43
N LEU A 19 1.59 28.70 9.17
CA LEU A 19 1.72 30.01 8.55
C LEU A 19 0.53 30.21 7.60
N ALA A 20 -0.44 30.99 8.05
CA ALA A 20 -1.52 31.51 7.23
C ALA A 20 -0.95 32.48 6.18
N ALA A 21 -1.06 32.11 4.90
CA ALA A 21 -0.77 33.01 3.79
C ALA A 21 -1.85 34.09 3.68
N GLN A 22 -1.46 35.35 3.84
CA GLN A 22 -2.32 36.51 3.60
C GLN A 22 -2.68 36.62 2.11
N ILE A 23 -3.99 36.58 1.83
CA ILE A 23 -4.59 36.88 0.53
C ILE A 23 -4.80 38.40 0.44
N PRO A 24 -4.30 39.11 -0.59
CA PRO A 24 -4.62 40.52 -0.79
C PRO A 24 -6.03 40.67 -1.39
N THR A 25 -6.89 41.43 -0.71
CA THR A 25 -8.25 41.75 -1.14
C THR A 25 -8.24 42.73 -2.32
N ARG A 26 -8.72 42.28 -3.48
CA ARG A 26 -8.94 43.14 -4.66
C ARG A 26 -10.28 43.87 -4.52
N LYS A 27 -10.25 45.20 -4.55
CA LYS A 27 -11.44 46.07 -4.59
C LYS A 27 -12.34 45.70 -5.78
N VAL A 28 -13.61 45.47 -5.50
CA VAL A 28 -14.70 45.36 -6.48
C VAL A 28 -15.11 46.77 -6.89
N GLN A 29 -15.07 47.06 -8.19
CA GLN A 29 -15.75 48.19 -8.82
C GLN A 29 -16.71 47.62 -9.85
N SER A 30 -17.97 48.05 -9.75
CA SER A 30 -19.11 47.64 -10.57
C SER A 30 -19.19 48.43 -11.87
N THR A 31 -19.44 47.75 -12.99
CA THR A 31 -20.13 48.30 -14.17
C THR A 31 -20.92 47.19 -14.90
N PRO A 32 -22.05 47.51 -15.56
CA PRO A 32 -22.98 46.53 -16.10
C PRO A 32 -22.77 46.22 -17.59
N ASP A 33 -23.59 45.28 -18.06
CA ASP A 33 -23.93 44.90 -19.45
C ASP A 33 -23.04 43.87 -20.17
N GLY A 34 -23.54 42.63 -20.13
CA GLY A 34 -24.04 41.94 -21.33
C GLY A 34 -23.02 41.53 -22.39
N LYS A 35 -22.71 40.22 -22.41
CA LYS A 35 -22.65 39.38 -23.62
C LYS A 35 -22.47 37.91 -23.22
N ASP A 36 -23.32 37.08 -23.81
CA ASP A 36 -23.28 35.62 -23.73
C ASP A 36 -21.96 35.08 -24.29
N GLU A 37 -21.20 34.36 -23.47
CA GLU A 37 -20.01 33.64 -23.90
C GLU A 37 -20.21 32.14 -23.66
N GLN A 38 -20.11 31.39 -24.75
CA GLN A 38 -20.24 29.95 -24.82
C GLN A 38 -19.17 29.27 -23.96
N VAL A 39 -19.56 28.66 -22.85
CA VAL A 39 -18.71 27.69 -22.14
C VAL A 39 -18.98 26.30 -22.73
N SER A 40 -18.27 26.02 -23.83
CA SER A 40 -17.85 24.68 -24.18
C SER A 40 -16.70 24.31 -23.24
N GLY A 41 -16.89 23.28 -22.43
CA GLY A 41 -15.89 22.86 -21.45
C GLY A 41 -16.38 21.75 -20.55
N MET A 42 -17.12 20.79 -21.09
CA MET A 42 -17.25 19.49 -20.43
C MET A 42 -15.88 18.83 -20.50
N CYS A 43 -15.17 18.81 -19.37
CA CYS A 43 -14.00 17.99 -19.20
C CYS A 43 -14.50 16.53 -19.20
N GLU A 44 -14.39 15.89 -20.35
CA GLU A 44 -14.65 14.46 -20.52
C GLU A 44 -13.81 13.66 -19.51
N PRO A 45 -14.38 12.69 -18.77
CA PRO A 45 -13.57 11.72 -18.07
C PRO A 45 -12.89 10.83 -19.11
N GLY A 46 -11.56 10.96 -19.15
CA GLY A 46 -10.68 10.25 -20.05
C GLY A 46 -10.91 8.75 -20.04
N THR A 47 -10.91 8.20 -21.24
CA THR A 47 -10.77 6.80 -21.61
C THR A 47 -9.98 5.97 -20.59
N ALA A 48 -10.57 4.88 -20.11
CA ALA A 48 -9.89 3.82 -19.38
C ALA A 48 -8.67 3.34 -20.19
N ALA A 49 -7.49 3.83 -19.79
CA ALA A 49 -6.23 3.44 -20.39
C ALA A 49 -5.94 2.01 -19.94
N GLN A 50 -5.66 1.15 -20.91
CA GLN A 50 -5.37 -0.26 -20.66
C GLN A 50 -4.12 -0.39 -19.79
N GLU A 51 -4.32 -0.73 -18.52
CA GLU A 51 -3.27 -0.74 -17.52
C GLU A 51 -2.37 -1.95 -17.67
N LYS A 52 -1.13 -1.66 -18.06
CA LYS A 52 -0.10 -2.68 -18.23
C LYS A 52 0.68 -2.80 -16.92
N PHE A 53 0.65 -3.98 -16.32
CA PHE A 53 1.58 -4.35 -15.27
C PHE A 53 3.02 -4.01 -15.67
N SER A 54 3.78 -3.42 -14.75
CA SER A 54 5.21 -3.21 -14.99
C SER A 54 5.90 -4.57 -15.14
N ARG A 55 6.81 -4.67 -16.11
CA ARG A 55 7.57 -5.91 -16.38
C ARG A 55 8.29 -6.42 -15.14
N GLU A 56 8.74 -5.48 -14.29
CA GLU A 56 9.41 -5.78 -13.02
C GLU A 56 8.50 -6.55 -12.05
N ILE A 57 7.24 -6.15 -11.89
CA ILE A 57 6.29 -6.85 -11.00
C ILE A 57 5.96 -8.24 -11.54
N VAL A 58 5.72 -8.35 -12.85
CA VAL A 58 5.43 -9.66 -13.48
C VAL A 58 6.61 -10.62 -13.31
N GLY A 59 7.83 -10.11 -13.45
CA GLY A 59 9.08 -10.88 -13.34
C GLY A 59 9.52 -11.23 -11.92
N LEU A 60 8.81 -10.79 -10.88
CA LEU A 60 9.12 -11.22 -9.51
C LEU A 60 8.88 -12.72 -9.35
N ASP A 61 9.93 -13.42 -8.90
CA ASP A 61 9.90 -14.85 -8.58
C ASP A 61 9.59 -15.06 -7.10
N PHE A 62 8.45 -15.69 -6.83
CA PHE A 62 7.99 -16.02 -5.47
C PHE A 62 8.09 -17.51 -5.13
N THR A 63 8.87 -18.29 -5.90
CA THR A 63 8.99 -19.75 -5.71
C THR A 63 9.31 -20.14 -4.26
N MET A 64 10.28 -19.48 -3.63
CA MET A 64 10.66 -19.79 -2.25
C MET A 64 9.64 -19.32 -1.20
N VAL A 65 8.96 -18.19 -1.46
CA VAL A 65 7.85 -17.72 -0.63
C VAL A 65 6.70 -18.72 -0.66
N LYS A 66 6.29 -19.17 -1.85
CA LYS A 66 5.26 -20.20 -2.03
C LYS A 66 5.68 -21.52 -1.40
N ARG A 67 6.95 -21.93 -1.53
CA ARG A 67 7.46 -23.16 -0.90
C ARG A 67 7.31 -23.09 0.62
N LYS A 68 7.67 -21.96 1.23
CA LYS A 68 7.53 -21.78 2.69
C LYS A 68 6.06 -21.75 3.11
N LEU A 69 5.17 -21.08 2.39
CA LEU A 69 3.74 -21.02 2.72
C LEU A 69 3.03 -22.38 2.59
N GLN A 70 3.46 -23.22 1.64
CA GLN A 70 2.92 -24.58 1.46
C GLN A 70 3.41 -25.57 2.53
N ASP A 71 4.51 -25.27 3.23
CA ASP A 71 4.99 -26.12 4.31
C ASP A 71 3.95 -26.19 5.44
N ALA A 72 3.62 -27.41 5.86
CA ALA A 72 2.55 -27.66 6.83
C ALA A 72 2.99 -27.46 8.29
N GLU A 73 4.31 -27.53 8.57
CA GLU A 73 4.85 -27.43 9.92
C GLU A 73 5.34 -26.03 10.23
N GLU A 74 6.08 -25.43 9.29
CA GLU A 74 6.71 -24.13 9.45
C GLU A 74 5.98 -23.01 8.71
N GLY A 75 5.07 -23.35 7.80
CA GLY A 75 4.32 -22.43 6.96
C GLY A 75 2.85 -22.29 7.36
N GLN A 76 2.00 -22.05 6.35
CA GLN A 76 0.55 -21.98 6.52
C GLN A 76 -0.17 -23.22 5.98
N GLY A 77 0.57 -24.22 5.48
CA GLY A 77 0.00 -25.40 4.83
C GLY A 77 -0.88 -25.08 3.62
N TRP A 78 -0.61 -23.98 2.91
CA TRP A 78 -1.41 -23.58 1.75
C TRP A 78 -1.29 -24.60 0.62
N THR A 79 -2.34 -24.73 -0.18
CA THR A 79 -2.27 -25.50 -1.42
C THR A 79 -1.54 -24.72 -2.50
N THR A 80 -0.97 -25.39 -3.50
CA THR A 80 -0.36 -24.73 -4.66
C THR A 80 -1.33 -23.75 -5.33
N ARG A 81 -2.60 -24.15 -5.51
CA ARG A 81 -3.65 -23.28 -6.05
C ARG A 81 -3.82 -22.00 -5.24
N THR A 82 -3.93 -22.11 -3.91
CA THR A 82 -4.04 -20.95 -3.03
C THR A 82 -2.83 -20.03 -3.15
N CYS A 83 -1.61 -20.60 -3.20
CA CYS A 83 -0.40 -19.79 -3.38
C CYS A 83 -0.39 -19.06 -4.73
N ASP A 84 -0.81 -19.71 -5.81
CA ASP A 84 -0.84 -19.09 -7.14
C ASP A 84 -1.90 -17.99 -7.24
N GLU A 85 -3.10 -18.21 -6.67
CA GLU A 85 -4.14 -17.19 -6.58
C GLU A 85 -3.66 -15.99 -5.74
N VAL A 86 -3.04 -16.23 -4.57
CA VAL A 86 -2.59 -15.13 -3.69
C VAL A 86 -1.38 -14.41 -4.28
N GLU A 87 -0.50 -15.11 -5.01
CA GLU A 87 0.60 -14.47 -5.73
C GLU A 87 0.08 -13.47 -6.77
N ALA A 88 -0.96 -13.85 -7.54
CA ALA A 88 -1.58 -12.94 -8.51
C ALA A 88 -2.14 -11.69 -7.82
N GLU A 89 -2.84 -11.87 -6.70
CA GLU A 89 -3.37 -10.76 -5.90
C GLU A 89 -2.29 -9.90 -5.25
N TYR A 90 -1.20 -10.50 -4.78
CA TYR A 90 -0.07 -9.76 -4.25
C TYR A 90 0.63 -8.93 -5.33
N LYS A 91 0.77 -9.45 -6.55
CA LYS A 91 1.26 -8.68 -7.70
C LYS A 91 0.33 -7.49 -8.00
N ARG A 92 -1.00 -7.68 -7.98
CA ARG A 92 -1.99 -6.59 -8.13
C ARG A 92 -1.86 -5.53 -7.03
N PHE A 93 -1.65 -5.95 -5.78
CA PHE A 93 -1.37 -5.04 -4.66
C PHE A 93 -0.09 -4.22 -4.87
N LEU A 94 1.02 -4.86 -5.30
CA LEU A 94 2.27 -4.15 -5.60
C LEU A 94 2.09 -3.14 -6.72
N PHE A 95 1.28 -3.47 -7.72
CA PHE A 95 0.95 -2.55 -8.80
C PHE A 95 0.19 -1.33 -8.30
N LEU A 96 -0.86 -1.50 -7.47
CA LEU A 96 -1.56 -0.35 -6.86
C LEU A 96 -0.62 0.51 -5.99
N LYS A 97 0.26 -0.11 -5.20
CA LYS A 97 1.31 0.62 -4.46
C LYS A 97 2.25 1.41 -5.37
N GLN A 98 2.57 0.87 -6.55
CA GLN A 98 3.43 1.53 -7.53
C GLN A 98 2.73 2.73 -8.18
N GLN A 99 1.43 2.60 -8.51
CA GLN A 99 0.67 3.68 -9.16
C GLN A 99 0.26 4.80 -8.21
N TYR A 100 0.06 4.46 -6.94
CA TYR A 100 -0.47 5.39 -5.94
C TYR A 100 0.46 5.54 -4.73
N PRO A 101 1.71 6.02 -4.90
CA PRO A 101 2.70 6.06 -3.83
C PRO A 101 2.32 7.01 -2.67
N ALA A 102 1.41 7.96 -2.90
CA ALA A 102 0.92 8.90 -1.90
C ALA A 102 -0.41 8.46 -1.23
N ARG A 103 -0.95 7.28 -1.60
CA ARG A 103 -2.20 6.76 -1.04
C ARG A 103 -1.93 5.60 -0.09
N GLU A 104 -2.78 5.48 0.92
CA GLU A 104 -2.77 4.34 1.83
C GLU A 104 -3.43 3.13 1.17
N ILE A 105 -2.66 2.40 0.36
CA ILE A 105 -3.08 1.11 -0.20
C ILE A 105 -2.83 0.02 0.85
N VAL A 106 -3.87 -0.70 1.25
CA VAL A 106 -3.79 -1.74 2.30
C VAL A 106 -4.12 -3.12 1.74
N PRO A 107 -3.37 -4.17 2.13
CA PRO A 107 -3.63 -5.51 1.63
C PRO A 107 -4.86 -6.14 2.31
N ASN A 108 -5.55 -7.03 1.61
CA ASN A 108 -6.41 -8.00 2.30
C ASN A 108 -5.56 -9.02 3.09
N ARG A 109 -6.21 -9.76 4.00
CA ARG A 109 -5.51 -10.66 4.93
C ARG A 109 -4.61 -11.71 4.26
N MET A 110 -5.02 -12.29 3.14
CA MET A 110 -4.22 -13.34 2.47
C MET A 110 -3.00 -12.73 1.80
N VAL A 111 -3.19 -11.59 1.14
CA VAL A 111 -2.12 -10.80 0.53
C VAL A 111 -1.12 -10.32 1.59
N ASP A 112 -1.61 -9.90 2.76
CA ASP A 112 -0.77 -9.47 3.89
C ASP A 112 0.12 -10.60 4.40
N VAL A 113 -0.44 -11.80 4.60
CA VAL A 113 0.34 -12.99 5.01
C VAL A 113 1.42 -13.34 3.98
N PHE A 114 1.10 -13.24 2.68
CA PHE A 114 2.08 -13.48 1.62
C PHE A 114 3.18 -12.41 1.63
N TRP A 115 2.79 -11.14 1.83
CA TRP A 115 3.73 -10.03 1.91
C TRP A 115 4.66 -10.17 3.11
N HIS A 116 4.16 -10.54 4.29
CA HIS A 116 4.99 -10.85 5.45
C HIS A 116 6.01 -11.93 5.13
N GLN A 117 5.58 -13.01 4.48
CA GLN A 117 6.51 -14.08 4.13
C GLN A 117 7.58 -13.64 3.12
N HIS A 118 7.25 -12.72 2.22
CA HIS A 118 8.23 -12.10 1.32
C HIS A 118 9.21 -11.19 2.09
N ILE A 119 8.74 -10.40 3.06
CA ILE A 119 9.58 -9.53 3.90
C ILE A 119 10.62 -10.32 4.70
N LEU A 120 10.27 -11.53 5.16
CA LEU A 120 11.16 -12.37 5.97
C LEU A 120 12.45 -12.79 5.23
N ASP A 121 12.43 -12.86 3.89
CA ASP A 121 13.65 -12.93 3.08
C ASP A 121 14.14 -11.51 2.79
N THR A 122 14.74 -10.90 3.82
CA THR A 122 15.03 -9.45 3.83
C THR A 122 15.93 -9.00 2.67
N GLU A 123 16.89 -9.82 2.25
CA GLU A 123 17.79 -9.50 1.14
C GLU A 123 17.05 -9.53 -0.20
N LYS A 124 16.25 -10.58 -0.44
CA LYS A 124 15.41 -10.66 -1.64
C LYS A 124 14.38 -9.53 -1.67
N TYR A 125 13.71 -9.27 -0.55
CA TYR A 125 12.72 -8.22 -0.43
C TYR A 125 13.30 -6.85 -0.77
N ALA A 126 14.50 -6.52 -0.26
CA ALA A 126 15.18 -5.27 -0.56
C ALA A 126 15.50 -5.13 -2.07
N ARG A 127 16.01 -6.21 -2.70
CA ARG A 127 16.29 -6.22 -4.15
C ARG A 127 15.03 -6.05 -4.99
N ASP A 128 13.97 -6.75 -4.64
CA ASP A 128 12.71 -6.69 -5.37
C ASP A 128 12.03 -5.33 -5.21
N CYS A 129 12.08 -4.73 -4.01
CA CYS A 129 11.63 -3.36 -3.78
C CYS A 129 12.41 -2.35 -4.61
N SER A 130 13.74 -2.47 -4.65
CA SER A 130 14.59 -1.59 -5.47
C SER A 130 14.25 -1.69 -6.97
N LYS A 131 13.99 -2.90 -7.49
CA LYS A 131 13.58 -3.11 -8.88
C LYS A 131 12.21 -2.50 -9.20
N VAL A 132 11.23 -2.69 -8.33
CA VAL A 132 9.84 -2.28 -8.59
C VAL A 132 9.60 -0.81 -8.27
N PHE A 133 10.09 -0.33 -7.13
CA PHE A 133 9.78 1.00 -6.60
C PHE A 133 10.96 1.97 -6.68
N GLY A 134 12.19 1.48 -6.80
CA GLY A 134 13.40 2.28 -6.66
C GLY A 134 13.77 2.61 -5.21
N PHE A 135 12.99 2.14 -4.23
CA PHE A 135 13.20 2.33 -2.80
C PHE A 135 12.65 1.13 -2.01
N PHE A 136 13.01 1.03 -0.73
CA PHE A 136 12.51 -0.03 0.15
C PHE A 136 11.07 0.26 0.60
N LEU A 137 10.12 -0.59 0.21
CA LEU A 137 8.72 -0.45 0.64
C LEU A 137 8.59 -0.91 2.09
N HIS A 138 8.43 0.02 3.02
CA HIS A 138 8.25 -0.30 4.44
C HIS A 138 6.83 -0.82 4.73
N HIS A 139 6.73 -1.80 5.62
CA HIS A 139 5.47 -2.33 6.12
C HIS A 139 5.24 -1.87 7.56
N TYR A 140 4.05 -1.36 7.86
CA TYR A 140 3.63 -0.94 9.19
C TYR A 140 2.48 -1.85 9.67
N PRO A 141 2.77 -2.92 10.44
CA PRO A 141 1.80 -3.98 10.76
C PRO A 141 0.78 -3.59 11.84
N TYR A 142 0.83 -2.34 12.34
CA TYR A 142 0.02 -1.88 13.46
C TYR A 142 -1.13 -0.96 13.03
N PHE A 143 -1.29 -0.70 11.73
CA PHE A 143 -2.34 0.19 11.23
C PHE A 143 -3.73 -0.36 11.59
N GLY A 144 -4.54 0.45 12.27
CA GLY A 144 -5.86 0.09 12.79
C GLY A 144 -5.87 -0.44 14.22
N MET A 145 -4.71 -0.53 14.90
CA MET A 145 -4.59 -1.06 16.27
C MET A 145 -4.53 0.04 17.35
N LEU A 146 -4.35 1.31 16.99
CA LEU A 146 -4.11 2.41 17.93
C LEU A 146 -5.41 3.16 18.33
N GLY A 147 -6.48 2.41 18.56
CA GLY A 147 -7.78 2.94 18.99
C GLY A 147 -8.79 3.12 17.85
N GLU A 148 -9.93 3.75 18.16
CA GLU A 148 -11.07 3.80 17.23
C GLU A 148 -10.80 4.67 16.00
N ASP A 149 -10.08 5.76 16.15
CA ASP A 149 -9.76 6.68 15.04
C ASP A 149 -8.85 6.00 14.02
N ASP A 150 -7.82 5.31 14.50
CA ASP A 150 -6.90 4.54 13.66
C ASP A 150 -7.61 3.40 12.93
N ARG A 151 -8.54 2.72 13.61
CA ARG A 151 -9.40 1.70 12.99
C ARG A 151 -10.30 2.28 11.88
N ARG A 152 -10.88 3.46 12.08
CA ARG A 152 -11.67 4.14 11.02
C ARG A 152 -10.79 4.56 9.83
N ASN A 153 -9.54 4.94 10.08
CA ASN A 153 -8.58 5.24 9.01
C ASN A 153 -8.25 3.98 8.20
N LEU A 154 -8.06 2.83 8.86
CA LEU A 154 -7.88 1.54 8.20
C LEU A 154 -9.11 1.18 7.34
N ASP A 155 -10.32 1.31 7.88
CA ASP A 155 -11.56 1.03 7.14
C ASP A 155 -11.67 1.91 5.88
N THR A 156 -11.32 3.20 6.01
CA THR A 156 -11.32 4.16 4.89
C THR A 156 -10.27 3.79 3.83
N ALA A 157 -9.05 3.44 4.26
CA ALA A 157 -7.97 3.01 3.37
C ALA A 157 -8.32 1.71 2.63
N PHE A 158 -9.00 0.79 3.32
CA PHE A 158 -9.47 -0.46 2.73
C PHE A 158 -10.50 -0.18 1.64
N ALA A 159 -11.54 0.62 1.93
CA ALA A 159 -12.55 0.99 0.94
C ALA A 159 -11.96 1.70 -0.29
N GLU A 160 -10.97 2.57 -0.09
CA GLU A 160 -10.26 3.21 -1.20
C GLU A 160 -9.42 2.21 -2.02
N THR A 161 -8.79 1.24 -1.35
CA THR A 161 -8.06 0.16 -2.03
C THR A 161 -9.01 -0.70 -2.87
N GLU A 162 -10.19 -1.07 -2.34
CA GLU A 162 -11.20 -1.82 -3.10
C GLU A 162 -11.68 -1.04 -4.33
N ARG A 163 -11.91 0.27 -4.18
CA ARG A 163 -12.32 1.15 -5.28
C ARG A 163 -11.28 1.18 -6.39
N LEU A 164 -10.02 1.42 -6.04
CA LEU A 164 -8.90 1.46 -6.99
C LEU A 164 -8.67 0.09 -7.64
N TYR A 165 -8.77 -0.97 -6.86
CA TYR A 165 -8.66 -2.32 -7.38
C TYR A 165 -9.73 -2.62 -8.43
N ARG A 166 -11.00 -2.28 -8.16
CA ARG A 166 -12.10 -2.47 -9.12
C ARG A 166 -11.92 -1.62 -10.38
N GLU A 167 -11.44 -0.38 -10.21
CA GLU A 167 -11.15 0.53 -11.32
C GLU A 167 -10.09 -0.06 -12.27
N HIS A 168 -9.06 -0.72 -11.72
CA HIS A 168 -7.92 -1.23 -12.49
C HIS A 168 -8.16 -2.64 -13.06
N PHE A 169 -8.87 -3.49 -12.33
CA PHE A 169 -8.98 -4.92 -12.65
C PHE A 169 -10.40 -5.36 -13.01
N GLY A 170 -11.43 -4.53 -12.81
CA GLY A 170 -12.82 -4.88 -13.07
C GLY A 170 -13.37 -6.00 -12.16
N GLU A 171 -12.63 -6.35 -11.10
CA GLU A 171 -12.93 -7.41 -10.15
C GLU A 171 -13.09 -6.83 -8.74
N ASP A 172 -13.77 -7.55 -7.85
CA ASP A 172 -13.86 -7.18 -6.45
C ASP A 172 -12.60 -7.57 -5.69
N TYR A 173 -12.13 -6.69 -4.81
CA TYR A 173 -10.94 -6.94 -4.00
C TYR A 173 -11.24 -7.91 -2.86
N GLY A 174 -11.30 -9.20 -3.16
CA GLY A 174 -11.61 -10.21 -2.16
C GLY A 174 -11.43 -11.62 -2.70
N PHE A 175 -10.86 -12.50 -1.86
CA PHE A 175 -10.80 -13.91 -2.17
C PHE A 175 -12.21 -14.52 -2.11
N ALA A 176 -12.71 -14.95 -3.26
CA ALA A 176 -13.71 -16.00 -3.29
C ALA A 176 -13.04 -17.29 -2.79
N THR A 177 -13.31 -17.65 -1.54
CA THR A 177 -13.01 -18.93 -0.85
C THR A 177 -11.74 -19.00 0.03
N GLY A 178 -11.97 -19.27 1.32
CA GLY A 178 -11.00 -19.91 2.22
C GLY A 178 -10.54 -19.07 3.42
N ARG A 179 -11.17 -19.28 4.58
CA ARG A 179 -10.69 -18.75 5.86
C ARG A 179 -9.31 -19.33 6.19
N CYS A 180 -8.23 -18.58 5.97
CA CYS A 180 -6.91 -18.96 6.50
C CYS A 180 -6.89 -18.76 8.02
N ARG A 181 -7.03 -19.87 8.75
CA ARG A 181 -6.84 -19.96 10.20
C ARG A 181 -5.44 -20.54 10.45
N THR A 182 -4.46 -19.73 10.82
CA THR A 182 -3.33 -20.23 11.63
C THR A 182 -2.51 -19.10 12.21
N GLN A 183 -2.17 -19.31 13.48
CA GLN A 183 -1.30 -18.52 14.33
C GLN A 183 0.15 -18.83 13.93
N CYS A 184 0.92 -17.83 13.50
CA CYS A 184 2.36 -18.01 13.25
C CYS A 184 3.09 -18.22 14.58
N LYS A 185 3.86 -19.31 14.69
CA LYS A 185 4.84 -19.50 15.77
C LYS A 185 6.15 -18.78 15.40
N PRO A 186 6.79 -18.04 16.32
CA PRO A 186 8.04 -17.36 16.02
C PRO A 186 9.18 -18.37 15.87
N VAL A 187 9.92 -18.28 14.76
CA VAL A 187 11.15 -19.04 14.50
C VAL A 187 12.35 -18.17 14.86
N LYS A 188 13.34 -18.72 15.58
CA LYS A 188 14.61 -18.03 15.86
C LYS A 188 15.52 -18.10 14.64
N CYS A 189 16.01 -16.95 14.17
CA CYS A 189 17.13 -16.87 13.23
C CYS A 189 18.46 -16.75 13.99
N LYS A 190 19.53 -17.34 13.43
CA LYS A 190 20.91 -17.14 13.85
C LYS A 190 21.51 -15.93 13.13
#